data_AF-A0A7V9J4B0-F1
#
_entry.id   AF-A0A7V9J4B0-F1
#
_cell.length_a   1.000
_cell.length_b   1.000
_cell.length_c   1.000
_cell.angle_alpha   90.00
_cell.angle_beta   90.00
_cell.angle_gamma   90.00
#
_symmetry.space_group_name_H-M   'P 1'
#
loop_
_entity.id
_entity.type
_entity.pdbx_description
1 polymer ?
#
loop_
_entity_poly.entity_id
_entity_poly.type
_entity_poly.pdbx_seq_one_letter_code
_entity_poly.pdbx_strand_id
1 'polypeptide(L)'
;MDATDLAAVSNWFHITLNPWKFVGLAGSLIFGLRFVIQWVASERAKKSVIPIGFWECSALGSLLTLSYFAIYRQDSVGILQTALPLPIYLRNLYFRWTHRHAQHPGNEPRPPE
;
A
#
# COMPACT_ATOMS: atom_id res chain seq x y z
N MET A 1 -0.83 30.25 -13.18
CA MET A 1 -0.86 28.92 -13.82
C MET A 1 -2.25 28.81 -14.42
N ASP A 2 -2.35 29.13 -15.70
CA ASP A 2 -3.64 29.31 -16.37
C ASP A 2 -4.27 27.97 -16.76
N ALA A 3 -5.60 27.94 -16.93
CA ALA A 3 -6.35 26.73 -17.23
C ALA A 3 -5.88 26.02 -18.52
N THR A 4 -5.27 26.77 -19.44
CA THR A 4 -4.63 26.29 -20.67
C THR A 4 -3.35 25.48 -20.41
N ASP A 5 -2.52 25.86 -19.43
CA ASP A 5 -1.33 25.09 -19.04
C ASP A 5 -1.72 23.77 -18.37
N LEU A 6 -2.77 23.78 -17.54
CA LEU A 6 -3.27 22.57 -16.89
C LEU A 6 -3.84 21.58 -17.91
N ALA A 7 -4.53 22.08 -18.94
CA ALA A 7 -5.03 21.28 -20.05
C ALA A 7 -3.91 20.76 -20.95
N ALA A 8 -2.86 21.56 -21.21
CA ALA A 8 -1.70 21.16 -21.98
C ALA A 8 -0.89 20.05 -21.27
N VAL A 9 -0.69 20.17 -19.96
CA VAL A 9 -0.06 19.14 -19.12
C VAL A 9 -0.90 17.85 -19.12
N SER A 10 -2.23 17.95 -18.94
CA SER A 10 -3.12 16.77 -19.00
C SER A 10 -3.06 16.06 -20.36
N ASN A 11 -3.02 16.80 -21.46
CA ASN A 11 -2.92 16.26 -22.82
C ASN A 11 -1.53 15.68 -23.11
N TRP A 12 -0.46 16.30 -22.63
CA TRP A 12 0.92 15.81 -22.77
C TRP A 12 1.12 14.44 -22.10
N PHE A 13 0.47 14.23 -20.95
CA PHE A 13 0.51 12.95 -20.24
C PHE A 13 -0.65 12.00 -20.62
N HIS A 14 -1.55 12.40 -21.54
CA HIS A 14 -2.80 11.70 -21.83
C HIS A 14 -3.59 11.27 -20.55
N ILE A 15 -3.49 12.07 -19.48
CA ILE A 15 -4.16 11.78 -18.20
C ILE A 15 -5.57 12.37 -18.28
N THR A 16 -6.48 11.62 -18.88
CA THR A 16 -7.91 11.87 -18.77
C THR A 16 -8.40 11.39 -17.40
N LEU A 17 -8.80 12.30 -16.51
CA LEU A 17 -9.29 11.94 -15.17
C LEU A 17 -10.70 11.33 -15.27
N ASN A 18 -10.77 10.00 -15.12
CA ASN A 18 -12.02 9.24 -15.06
C ASN A 18 -12.26 8.77 -13.61
N PRO A 19 -13.52 8.66 -13.13
CA PRO A 19 -13.84 8.05 -11.83
C PRO A 19 -13.05 6.78 -11.50
N TRP A 20 -12.84 5.89 -12.46
CA TRP A 20 -12.04 4.68 -12.27
C TRP A 20 -10.56 4.96 -12.03
N LYS A 21 -9.98 5.97 -12.70
CA LYS A 21 -8.60 6.38 -12.42
C LYS A 21 -8.45 6.98 -11.03
N PHE A 22 -9.47 7.65 -10.48
CA PHE A 22 -9.44 8.07 -9.08
C PHE A 22 -9.31 6.88 -8.13
N VAL A 23 -10.03 5.78 -8.39
CA VAL A 23 -9.90 4.53 -7.60
C VAL A 23 -8.47 3.97 -7.69
N GLY A 24 -7.93 3.87 -8.90
CA GLY A 24 -6.55 3.38 -9.11
C GLY A 24 -5.49 4.28 -8.47
N LEU A 25 -5.65 5.59 -8.56
CA LEU A 25 -4.74 6.58 -7.95
C LEU A 25 -4.86 6.57 -6.43
N ALA A 26 -6.07 6.54 -5.88
CA ALA A 26 -6.29 6.43 -4.44
C ALA A 26 -5.69 5.14 -3.88
N GLY A 27 -5.90 4.01 -4.55
CA GLY A 27 -5.27 2.73 -4.18
C GLY A 27 -3.74 2.81 -4.22
N SER A 28 -3.18 3.41 -5.27
CA SER A 28 -1.72 3.59 -5.42
C SER A 28 -1.14 4.50 -4.33
N LEU A 29 -1.85 5.57 -3.99
CA LEU A 29 -1.45 6.49 -2.91
C LEU A 29 -1.48 5.81 -1.55
N ILE A 30 -2.54 5.07 -1.23
CA ILE A 30 -2.65 4.28 0.01
C ILE A 30 -1.54 3.23 0.06
N PHE A 31 -1.27 2.55 -1.06
CA PHE A 31 -0.20 1.58 -1.17
C PHE A 31 1.19 2.21 -1.00
N GLY A 32 1.41 3.44 -1.45
CA GLY A 32 2.64 4.19 -1.21
C GLY A 32 2.77 4.71 0.22
N LEU A 33 1.66 5.17 0.81
CA LEU A 33 1.60 5.72 2.17
C LEU A 33 2.13 4.74 3.23
N ARG A 34 2.05 3.43 2.97
CA ARG A 34 2.61 2.39 3.86
C ARG A 34 4.10 2.62 4.16
N PHE A 35 4.87 3.11 3.19
CA PHE A 35 6.30 3.38 3.38
C PHE A 35 6.52 4.63 4.22
N VAL A 36 5.67 5.65 4.05
CA VAL A 36 5.70 6.85 4.89
C VAL A 36 5.38 6.48 6.34
N ILE A 37 4.33 5.68 6.57
CA ILE A 37 3.96 5.20 7.91
C ILE A 37 5.10 4.38 8.52
N GLN A 38 5.71 3.47 7.74
CA GLN A 38 6.85 2.67 8.18
C GLN A 38 8.07 3.51 8.53
N TRP A 39 8.37 4.52 7.71
CA TRP A 39 9.47 5.43 7.94
C TRP A 39 9.26 6.23 9.22
N VAL A 40 8.11 6.89 9.37
CA VAL A 40 7.77 7.67 10.57
C VAL A 40 7.80 6.79 11.82
N ALA A 41 7.28 5.56 11.76
CA ALA A 41 7.33 4.63 12.88
C ALA A 41 8.76 4.22 13.23
N SER A 42 9.61 4.00 12.23
CA SER A 42 11.01 3.60 12.42
C SER A 42 11.88 4.72 12.97
N GLU A 43 11.68 5.96 12.51
CA GLU A 43 12.35 7.14 13.05
C GLU A 43 12.01 7.35 14.53
N ARG A 44 10.71 7.25 14.87
CA ARG A 44 10.25 7.38 16.26
C ARG A 44 10.79 6.27 17.15
N ALA A 45 10.97 5.06 16.62
CA ALA A 45 11.48 3.90 17.36
C ALA A 45 13.01 3.77 17.34
N LYS A 46 13.71 4.53 16.48
CA LYS A 46 15.15 4.37 16.14
C LYS A 46 15.54 2.92 15.81
N LYS A 47 14.60 2.16 15.27
CA LYS A 47 14.73 0.74 14.95
C LYS A 47 13.94 0.46 13.67
N SER A 48 14.40 -0.48 12.86
CA SER A 48 13.63 -0.95 11.70
C SER A 48 12.43 -1.73 12.20
N VAL A 49 11.28 -1.06 12.32
CA VAL A 49 10.03 -1.65 12.79
C VAL A 49 8.99 -1.60 11.68
N ILE A 50 8.21 -2.68 11.56
CA ILE A 50 7.07 -2.73 10.64
C ILE A 50 5.83 -2.34 11.46
N PRO A 51 5.25 -1.13 11.26
CA PRO A 51 4.12 -0.69 12.05
C PRO A 51 2.86 -1.46 11.68
N ILE A 52 1.91 -1.50 12.61
CA ILE A 52 0.63 -2.19 12.48
C ILE A 52 -0.16 -1.70 11.24
N GLY A 53 -0.15 -0.38 11.01
CA GLY A 53 -0.83 0.24 9.86
C GLY A 53 -0.26 -0.16 8.50
N PHE A 54 0.94 -0.77 8.45
CA PHE A 54 1.55 -1.23 7.19
C PHE A 54 0.70 -2.30 6.51
N TRP A 55 0.23 -3.30 7.27
CA TRP A 55 -0.53 -4.43 6.71
C TRP A 55 -1.93 -4.01 6.26
N GLU A 56 -2.58 -3.13 7.02
CA GLU A 56 -3.90 -2.59 6.69
C GLU A 56 -3.86 -1.72 5.42
N CYS A 57 -2.90 -0.80 5.34
CA CYS A 57 -2.70 0.03 4.14
C CYS A 57 -2.34 -0.82 2.92
N SER A 58 -1.55 -1.88 3.09
CA SER A 58 -1.18 -2.76 1.99
C SER A 58 -2.39 -3.55 1.47
N ALA A 59 -3.21 -4.13 2.35
CA ALA A 59 -4.41 -4.84 1.94
C ALA A 59 -5.44 -3.92 1.26
N LEU A 60 -5.70 -2.75 1.85
CA LEU A 60 -6.66 -1.78 1.30
C LEU A 60 -6.17 -1.18 -0.03
N GLY A 61 -4.90 -0.77 -0.07
CA GLY A 61 -4.26 -0.23 -1.27
C GLY A 61 -4.30 -1.23 -2.41
N SER A 62 -3.89 -2.49 -2.15
CA SER A 62 -3.94 -3.59 -3.13
C SER A 62 -5.36 -3.89 -3.59
N LEU A 63 -6.37 -3.86 -2.73
CA LEU A 63 -7.75 -4.12 -3.15
C LEU A 63 -8.24 -3.03 -4.13
N LEU A 64 -7.94 -1.77 -3.85
CA LEU A 64 -8.32 -0.64 -4.69
C LEU A 64 -7.58 -0.64 -6.03
N THR A 65 -6.25 -0.83 -6.04
CA THR A 65 -5.49 -0.95 -7.31
C THR A 65 -5.88 -2.19 -8.09
N LEU A 66 -6.15 -3.32 -7.43
CA LEU A 66 -6.61 -4.52 -8.09
C LEU A 66 -7.98 -4.28 -8.75
N SER A 67 -8.91 -3.58 -8.09
CA SER A 67 -10.20 -3.23 -8.70
C SER A 67 -10.04 -2.37 -9.95
N TYR A 68 -9.10 -1.42 -9.94
CA TYR A 68 -8.77 -0.62 -11.13
C TYR A 68 -8.20 -1.48 -12.26
N PHE A 69 -7.23 -2.34 -11.98
CA PHE A 69 -6.59 -3.17 -13.01
C PHE A 69 -7.50 -4.29 -13.51
N ALA A 70 -8.29 -4.90 -12.64
CA ALA A 70 -9.15 -6.04 -12.95
C ALA A 70 -10.51 -5.67 -13.55
N ILE A 71 -11.01 -4.45 -13.33
CA ILE A 71 -12.32 -4.01 -13.86
C ILE A 71 -12.12 -3.03 -15.01
N TYR A 72 -11.29 -2.00 -14.82
CA TYR A 72 -11.17 -0.92 -15.79
C TYR A 72 -10.07 -1.15 -16.82
N ARG A 73 -8.84 -1.48 -16.38
CA ARG A 73 -7.69 -1.56 -17.28
C ARG A 73 -7.56 -2.93 -18.00
N GLN A 74 -8.11 -4.00 -17.41
CA GLN A 74 -8.02 -5.39 -17.91
C GLN A 74 -6.58 -5.81 -18.24
N ASP A 75 -5.61 -5.36 -17.43
CA ASP A 75 -4.19 -5.59 -17.68
C ASP A 75 -3.66 -6.70 -16.77
N SER A 76 -3.29 -7.82 -17.38
CA SER A 76 -2.83 -9.02 -16.68
C SER A 76 -1.59 -8.77 -15.82
N VAL A 77 -0.67 -7.90 -16.26
CA VAL A 77 0.56 -7.61 -15.52
C VAL A 77 0.22 -6.84 -14.25
N GLY A 78 -0.62 -5.80 -14.36
CA GLY A 78 -1.09 -5.02 -13.20
C GLY A 78 -1.90 -5.85 -12.21
N ILE A 79 -2.76 -6.75 -12.72
CA ILE A 79 -3.53 -7.69 -11.90
C ILE A 79 -2.59 -8.63 -11.15
N LEU A 80 -1.67 -9.32 -11.84
CA LEU A 80 -0.75 -10.26 -11.20
C LEU A 80 0.16 -9.56 -10.19
N GLN A 81 0.73 -8.42 -10.55
CA GLN A 81 1.58 -7.63 -9.66
C GLN A 81 0.87 -7.23 -8.36
N THR A 82 -0.41 -6.86 -8.46
CA THR A 82 -1.19 -6.41 -7.29
C THR A 82 -1.80 -7.58 -6.50
N ALA A 83 -2.20 -8.65 -7.18
CA ALA A 83 -2.85 -9.81 -6.58
C ALA A 83 -1.86 -10.74 -5.86
N LEU A 84 -0.64 -10.92 -6.39
CA LEU A 84 0.37 -11.81 -5.80
C LEU A 84 0.69 -11.52 -4.32
N PRO A 85 0.92 -10.26 -3.89
CA PRO A 85 1.21 -9.97 -2.50
C PRO A 85 -0.04 -9.90 -1.58
N LEU A 86 -1.24 -9.80 -2.14
CA LEU A 86 -2.48 -9.64 -1.37
C LEU A 86 -2.73 -10.79 -0.37
N PRO A 87 -2.57 -12.09 -0.73
CA PRO A 87 -2.68 -13.19 0.23
C PRO A 87 -1.72 -13.09 1.41
N ILE A 88 -0.51 -12.54 1.21
CA ILE A 88 0.47 -12.37 2.29
C ILE A 88 -0.03 -11.31 3.28
N TYR A 89 -0.56 -10.20 2.77
CA TYR A 89 -1.13 -9.14 3.60
C TYR A 89 -2.34 -9.62 4.39
N LEU A 90 -3.24 -10.36 3.74
CA LEU A 90 -4.42 -10.93 4.38
C LEU A 90 -4.05 -11.98 5.45
N ARG A 91 -3.08 -12.86 5.18
CA ARG A 91 -2.57 -13.83 6.16
C ARG A 91 -1.97 -13.13 7.38
N ASN A 92 -1.18 -12.08 7.17
CA ASN A 92 -0.56 -11.36 8.28
C ASN A 92 -1.60 -10.58 9.10
N LEU A 93 -2.65 -10.05 8.45
CA LEU A 93 -3.78 -9.44 9.15
C LEU A 93 -4.61 -10.48 9.91
N TYR A 94 -4.81 -11.67 9.33
CA TYR A 94 -5.46 -12.81 9.98
C TYR A 94 -4.72 -13.25 11.24
N PHE A 95 -3.40 -13.48 11.16
CA PHE A 95 -2.61 -13.85 12.35
C PHE A 95 -2.67 -12.78 13.44
N ARG A 96 -2.73 -11.50 13.08
CA ARG A 96 -2.92 -10.43 14.07
C ARG A 96 -4.30 -10.49 14.76
N TRP A 97 -5.36 -10.77 14.01
CA TRP A 97 -6.71 -10.85 14.57
C TRP A 97 -6.90 -12.10 15.43
N THR A 98 -6.34 -13.23 14.99
CA THR A 98 -6.43 -14.52 15.66
C THR A 98 -5.46 -14.65 16.83
N HIS A 99 -4.23 -14.17 16.70
CA HIS A 99 -3.23 -14.11 17.76
C HIS A 99 -2.95 -12.64 18.10
N ARG A 100 -3.71 -12.09 19.05
CA ARG A 100 -3.45 -10.73 19.60
C ARG A 100 -2.06 -10.58 20.26
N HIS A 101 -1.27 -11.66 20.37
CA HIS A 101 0.03 -11.70 21.06
C HIS A 101 1.07 -12.54 20.30
N ALA A 102 1.63 -12.02 19.22
CA ALA A 102 2.98 -12.44 18.82
C ALA A 102 3.92 -11.25 19.07
N GLN A 103 4.53 -11.24 20.25
CA GLN A 103 5.71 -10.41 20.46
C GLN A 103 6.76 -10.86 19.43
N HIS A 104 7.33 -9.92 18.68
CA HIS A 104 8.46 -10.23 17.80
C HIS A 104 9.60 -10.83 18.67
N PRO A 105 10.13 -12.03 18.35
CA PRO A 105 11.21 -12.64 19.13
C PRO A 105 12.49 -11.80 19.17
N GLY A 106 12.64 -10.82 18.27
CA GLY A 106 13.73 -9.84 18.32
C GLY A 106 13.67 -8.83 19.47
N ASN A 107 12.66 -8.89 20.33
CA ASN A 107 12.51 -8.05 21.52
C ASN A 107 12.84 -8.81 22.83
N GLU A 108 13.21 -10.10 22.74
CA GLU A 108 13.75 -10.83 23.87
C GLU A 108 15.14 -10.25 24.20
N PRO A 109 15.39 -9.87 25.47
CA PRO A 109 16.74 -9.54 25.91
C PRO A 109 17.65 -10.70 25.54
N ARG A 110 18.76 -10.42 24.84
CA ARG A 110 19.78 -11.44 24.60
C ARG A 110 20.12 -12.10 25.95
N PRO A 111 20.25 -13.43 26.00
CA PRO A 111 20.67 -14.10 27.22
C PRO A 111 21.92 -13.40 27.76
N PRO A 112 22.00 -13.12 29.07
CA PRO A 112 23.26 -12.70 29.65
C PRO A 112 24.26 -13.85 29.42
N GLU A 113 25.27 -13.54 28.62
CA GLU A 113 26.47 -14.36 28.41
C GLU A 113 27.33 -14.43 29.67
#